data_AF-A0A1F3WWL1-F1
#
_entry.id   AF-A0A1F3WWL1-F1
#
_cell.length_a   1.000
_cell.length_b   1.000
_cell.length_c   1.000
_cell.angle_alpha   90.00
_cell.angle_beta   90.00
_cell.angle_gamma   90.00
#
_symmetry.space_group_name_H-M   'P 1'
#
loop_
_entity.id
_entity.type
_entity.pdbx_description
1 polymer ?
#
loop_
_entity_poly.entity_id
_entity_poly.type
_entity_poly.pdbx_seq_one_letter_code
_entity_poly.pdbx_strand_id
1 'polypeptide(L)' 'MVVVYYDTMMMPSDQFVEQVVKLNPSIPVLLDTGYNNDESLSKLVKKFSGYHSIHIKSVILRDLQKTIETLIKKNV' A
#
# COMPACT_ATOMS: atom_id res chain seq x y z
N MET A 1 4.50 -7.69 -6.65
CA MET A 1 3.60 -6.69 -6.03
C MET A 1 2.92 -7.34 -4.85
N VAL A 2 2.74 -6.62 -3.75
CA VAL A 2 2.03 -7.09 -2.56
C VAL A 2 0.83 -6.19 -2.31
N VAL A 3 -0.35 -6.77 -2.09
CA VAL A 3 -1.56 -6.04 -1.71
C VAL A 3 -1.86 -6.36 -0.25
N VAL A 4 -1.96 -5.33 0.58
CA VAL A 4 -2.14 -5.44 2.02
C VAL A 4 -3.44 -4.73 2.40
N TYR A 5 -4.30 -5.42 3.14
CA TYR A 5 -5.48 -4.81 3.74
C TYR A 5 -5.10 -4.25 5.12
N TYR A 6 -5.55 -3.03 5.43
CA TYR A 6 -5.15 -2.31 6.65
C TYR A 6 -5.58 -3.01 7.95
N ASP A 7 -6.72 -3.71 7.94
CA ASP A 7 -7.32 -4.34 9.12
C ASP A 7 -7.00 -5.84 9.22
N THR A 8 -5.72 -6.19 9.34
CA THR A 8 -5.29 -7.58 9.58
C THR A 8 -5.02 -7.83 11.06
N MET A 9 -5.87 -8.65 11.68
CA MET A 9 -5.99 -8.83 13.14
C MET A 9 -4.79 -9.43 13.91
N MET A 10 -3.66 -9.76 13.25
CA MET A 10 -2.49 -10.36 13.93
C MET A 10 -1.20 -9.54 13.83
N MET A 11 -1.05 -8.71 12.78
CA MET A 11 0.09 -7.82 12.61
C MET A 11 -0.43 -6.50 12.02
N PRO A 12 -0.10 -5.35 12.62
CA PRO A 12 -0.40 -4.05 12.04
C PRO A 12 0.13 -3.99 10.61
N SER A 13 -0.73 -3.59 9.67
CA SER A 13 -0.41 -3.62 8.25
C SER A 13 0.84 -2.79 7.90
N ASP A 14 1.08 -1.71 8.64
CA ASP A 14 2.26 -0.86 8.47
C ASP A 14 3.56 -1.58 8.87
N GLN A 15 3.54 -2.39 9.93
CA GLN A 15 4.70 -3.22 10.31
C GLN A 15 4.99 -4.29 9.26
N PHE A 16 3.95 -4.91 8.69
CA PHE A 16 4.13 -5.87 7.61
C PHE A 16 4.76 -5.20 6.36
N VAL A 17 4.24 -4.03 5.97
CA VAL A 17 4.77 -3.25 4.85
C VAL A 17 6.24 -2.88 5.07
N GLU A 18 6.63 -2.49 6.29
CA GLU A 18 8.03 -2.24 6.62
C GLU A 18 8.92 -3.46 6.40
N GLN A 19 8.47 -4.65 6.80
CA GLN A 19 9.24 -5.88 6.62
C GLN A 19 9.43 -6.20 5.14
N VAL A 20 8.37 -6.10 4.34
CA VAL A 20 8.42 -6.35 2.89
C VAL A 20 9.43 -5.42 2.21
N VAL A 21 9.40 -4.14 2.54
CA VAL A 21 10.23 -3.12 1.87
C VAL A 21 11.68 -3.15 2.35
N LYS A 22 11.92 -3.52 3.62
CA LYS A 22 13.27 -3.82 4.13
C LYS A 22 13.89 -5.02 3.40
N LEU A 23 13.08 -6.04 3.11
CA LEU A 23 13.54 -7.27 2.47
C LEU A 23 13.83 -7.04 0.99
N ASN A 24 13.00 -6.26 0.30
CA ASN A 24 13.25 -5.83 -1.06
C ASN A 24 12.56 -4.48 -1.36
N PRO A 25 13.33 -3.39 -1.49
CA PRO A 25 12.78 -2.06 -1.71
C PRO A 25 12.25 -1.86 -3.12
N SER A 26 12.40 -2.81 -4.04
CA SER A 26 11.85 -2.73 -5.39
C SER A 26 10.45 -3.35 -5.52
N ILE A 27 9.94 -4.04 -4.48
CA ILE A 27 8.61 -4.64 -4.53
C ILE A 27 7.55 -3.53 -4.42
N PRO A 28 6.65 -3.38 -5.42
CA PRO A 28 5.55 -2.44 -5.31
C PRO A 28 4.55 -2.92 -4.26
N VAL A 29 4.19 -2.06 -3.32
CA VAL A 29 3.22 -2.36 -2.26
C VAL A 29 1.99 -1.48 -2.40
N LEU A 30 0.82 -2.10 -2.47
CA LEU A 30 -0.49 -1.45 -2.43
C LEU A 30 -1.12 -1.69 -1.06
N LEU A 31 -1.23 -0.62 -0.26
CA LEU A 31 -1.88 -0.69 1.04
C LEU A 31 -3.29 -0.11 0.94
N ASP A 32 -4.29 -0.97 1.08
CA ASP A 32 -5.71 -0.60 1.06
C ASP A 32 -6.19 -0.26 2.48
N THR A 33 -6.53 1.01 2.68
CA THR A 33 -7.04 1.55 3.95
C THR A 33 -8.55 1.44 4.11
N GLY A 34 -9.26 0.89 3.10
CA GLY A 34 -10.72 0.95 3.03
C GLY A 34 -11.25 2.33 2.68
N TYR A 35 -12.58 2.42 2.55
CA TYR A 35 -13.31 3.64 2.17
C TYR A 35 -13.45 4.61 3.36
N ASN A 36 -13.30 5.92 3.12
CA ASN A 36 -13.43 7.00 4.14
C ASN A 36 -12.46 6.92 5.34
N ASN A 37 -11.25 6.39 5.15
CA ASN A 37 -10.27 6.25 6.22
C ASN A 37 -9.08 7.23 6.05
N ASP A 38 -9.41 8.51 5.81
CA ASP A 38 -8.44 9.56 5.44
C ASP A 38 -7.39 9.82 6.52
N GLU A 39 -7.74 9.65 7.80
CA GLU A 39 -6.79 9.79 8.91
C GLU A 39 -5.69 8.71 8.83
N SER A 40 -6.08 7.45 8.63
CA SER A 40 -5.16 6.33 8.49
C SER A 40 -4.31 6.48 7.23
N LEU A 41 -4.92 6.89 6.12
CA LEU A 41 -4.22 7.20 4.87
C LEU A 41 -3.12 8.25 5.08
N SER A 42 -3.46 9.38 5.72
CA SER A 42 -2.51 10.48 5.94
C SER A 42 -1.33 10.06 6.83
N LYS A 43 -1.58 9.29 7.89
CA LYS A 43 -0.54 8.73 8.77
C LYS A 43 0.41 7.82 8.02
N LEU A 44 -0.13 6.92 7.19
CA LEU A 44 0.64 5.98 6.39
C LEU A 44 1.46 6.71 5.31
N VAL A 45 0.86 7.64 4.57
CA VAL A 45 1.57 8.43 3.54
C VAL A 45 2.74 9.18 4.15
N LYS A 46 2.55 9.80 5.33
CA LYS A 46 3.63 10.47 6.05
C LYS A 46 4.73 9.48 6.44
N LYS A 47 4.36 8.34 7.04
CA LYS A 47 5.29 7.29 7.49
C LYS A 47 6.15 6.72 6.36
N PHE A 48 5.57 6.54 5.18
CA PHE A 48 6.21 5.88 4.04
C PHE A 48 6.69 6.82 2.93
N SER A 49 6.63 8.13 3.15
CA SER A 49 7.01 9.16 2.16
C SER A 49 8.43 9.03 1.57
N GLY A 50 9.36 8.39 2.28
CA GLY A 50 10.72 8.13 1.81
C GLY A 50 10.88 6.86 0.94
N TYR A 51 9.84 6.05 0.79
CA TYR A 51 9.90 4.77 0.09
C TYR A 51 9.19 4.83 -1.26
N HIS A 52 9.98 4.94 -2.32
CA HIS A 52 9.49 5.16 -3.69
C HIS A 52 8.68 3.98 -4.28
N SER A 53 8.85 2.77 -3.74
CA SER A 53 8.13 1.56 -4.14
C SER A 53 6.82 1.34 -3.40
N ILE A 54 6.51 2.15 -2.38
CA ILE A 54 5.28 2.02 -1.62
C ILE A 54 4.23 2.96 -2.22
N HIS A 55 3.11 2.37 -2.63
CA HIS A 55 1.97 3.07 -3.20
C HIS A 55 0.77 2.91 -2.27
N ILE A 56 0.52 3.94 -1.46
CA ILE A 56 -0.62 3.94 -0.54
C ILE A 56 -1.82 4.54 -1.26
N LYS A 57 -2.93 3.80 -1.32
CA LYS A 57 -4.18 4.26 -1.91
C LYS A 57 -5.35 3.66 -1.15
N SER A 58 -6.38 4.45 -0.89
CA SER A 58 -7.70 3.90 -0.59
C SER A 58 -8.19 3.21 -1.86
N VAL A 59 -8.36 1.89 -1.80
CA VAL A 59 -8.80 1.14 -2.97
C VAL A 59 -10.31 1.01 -2.91
N ILE A 60 -10.99 1.70 -3.82
CA ILE A 60 -12.38 1.39 -4.12
C ILE A 60 -12.37 0.09 -4.92
N LEU A 61 -13.08 -0.95 -4.46
CA LEU A 61 -13.10 -2.27 -5.12
C LEU A 61 -13.37 -2.20 -6.63
N ARG A 62 -14.19 -1.24 -7.08
CA ARG A 62 -14.47 -1.00 -8.50
C ARG A 62 -13.25 -0.54 -9.31
N ASP A 63 -12.29 0.10 -8.67
CA ASP A 63 -11.08 0.65 -9.27
C ASP A 63 -9.82 -0.19 -9.02
N LEU A 64 -9.95 -1.34 -8.33
CA LEU A 64 -8.82 -2.21 -7.99
C LEU A 64 -8.09 -2.67 -9.26
N GLN A 65 -8.82 -3.15 -10.26
CA GLN A 65 -8.21 -3.63 -11.52
C GLN A 65 -7.40 -2.52 -12.21
N LYS A 66 -7.98 -1.32 -12.36
CA LYS A 66 -7.30 -0.15 -12.95
C LYS A 66 -6.09 0.30 -12.13
N THR A 67 -6.18 0.20 -10.80
CA THR A 67 -5.08 0.51 -9.89
C THR A 67 -3.92 -0.46 -10.08
N ILE A 68 -4.20 -1.76 -10.13
CA ILE A 68 -3.20 -2.79 -10.41
C ILE A 68 -2.54 -2.56 -11.77
N GLU A 69 -3.32 -2.33 -12.83
CA GLU A 69 -2.78 -2.06 -14.18
C GLU A 69 -1.84 -0.84 -14.19
N THR A 70 -2.22 0.24 -13.50
CA THR A 70 -1.39 1.45 -13.41
C THR A 70 -0.08 1.17 -12.71
N LEU A 71 -0.10 0.41 -11.61
CA LEU A 71 1.08 0.09 -10.81
C LEU A 71 2.04 -0.84 -11.54
N ILE A 72 1.53 -1.82 -12.29
CA ILE A 72 2.35 -2.71 -13.10
C ILE A 72 3.01 -1.93 -14.24
N LYS A 73 2.25 -1.10 -14.97
CA LYS A 73 2.78 -0.30 -16.10
C LYS A 73 3.83 0.74 -15.68
N LYS A 74 3.78 1.23 -14.45
CA LYS A 74 4.75 2.22 -13.93
C LYS A 74 6.10 1.62 -13.54
N ASN A 75 6.17 0.29 -13.40
CA ASN A 75 7.35 -0.46 -12.98
C ASN A 75 8.00 -1.28 -14.13
N VAL A 76 7.54 -1.10 -15.37
CA VAL A 76 8.11 -1.66 -16.61
C VAL A 76 8.77 -0.54 -17.40
#